data_AF-A0A067DH37-F1
#
_entry.id   AF-A0A067DH37-F1
#
_cell.length_a   1.000
_cell.length_b   1.000
_cell.length_c   1.000
_cell.angle_alpha   90.00
_cell.angle_beta   90.00
_cell.angle_gamma   90.00
#
_symmetry.space_group_name_H-M   'P 1'
#
loop_
_entity.id
_entity.type
_entity.pdbx_description
1 polymer ?
#
loop_
_entity_poly.entity_id
_entity_poly.type
_entity_poly.pdbx_seq_one_letter_code
_entity_poly.pdbx_strand_id
1 'polypeptide(L)'
;MYNSYGVPVGKKRNDLMNYIKVIVRERVPIIYDDWWKVPLDIKETLKAKTQVFKWMGIALRAFRCKLANKYILPNANNLSSLKKPPLEYEGIRKED
;
A
#
# COMPACT_ATOMS: atom_id res chain seq x y z
N MET A 1 -13.81 0.85 2.56
CA MET A 1 -13.73 0.55 4.00
C MET A 1 -12.75 -0.62 4.18
N TYR A 2 -11.98 -0.69 5.26
CA TYR A 2 -11.10 -1.82 5.56
C TYR A 2 -11.62 -2.50 6.84
N ASN A 3 -11.53 -3.83 6.94
CA ASN A 3 -11.95 -4.52 8.17
C ASN A 3 -10.91 -4.34 9.29
N SER A 4 -11.21 -4.88 10.48
CA SER A 4 -10.32 -4.87 11.64
C SER A 4 -8.93 -5.48 11.39
N TYR A 5 -8.80 -6.30 10.35
CA TYR A 5 -7.54 -6.92 9.90
C TYR A 5 -6.83 -6.11 8.80
N GLY A 6 -7.33 -4.93 8.44
CA GLY A 6 -6.74 -4.09 7.38
C GLY A 6 -6.96 -4.62 5.97
N VAL A 7 -7.93 -5.52 5.77
CA VAL A 7 -8.30 -6.04 4.44
C VAL A 7 -9.37 -5.12 3.85
N PRO A 8 -9.20 -4.64 2.60
CA PRO A 8 -10.20 -3.80 1.95
C PRO A 8 -11.52 -4.57 1.78
N VAL A 9 -12.63 -3.93 2.12
CA VAL A 9 -14.00 -4.46 2.07
C VAL A 9 -14.86 -3.57 1.16
N GLY A 10 -15.68 -4.20 0.32
CA GLY A 10 -16.56 -3.52 -0.64
C GLY A 10 -15.91 -3.22 -2.00
N LYS A 11 -16.53 -2.33 -2.79
CA LYS A 11 -16.20 -2.05 -4.20
C LYS A 11 -14.71 -1.73 -4.45
N LYS A 12 -14.07 -0.96 -3.55
CA LYS A 12 -12.63 -0.64 -3.61
C LYS A 12 -11.68 -1.84 -3.48
N ARG A 13 -12.13 -2.98 -2.92
CA ARG A 13 -11.37 -4.24 -2.92
C ARG A 13 -11.25 -4.80 -4.34
N ASN A 14 -12.34 -4.74 -5.10
CA ASN A 14 -12.39 -5.24 -6.46
C ASN A 14 -11.53 -4.38 -7.39
N ASP A 15 -11.50 -3.07 -7.20
CA ASP A 15 -10.68 -2.18 -8.02
C ASP A 15 -9.18 -2.47 -7.84
N LEU A 16 -8.70 -2.60 -6.60
CA LEU A 16 -7.30 -2.96 -6.32
C LEU A 16 -6.96 -4.37 -6.80
N MET A 17 -7.85 -5.35 -6.58
CA MET A 17 -7.66 -6.72 -7.06
C MET A 17 -7.65 -6.79 -8.59
N ASN A 18 -8.50 -6.02 -9.28
CA ASN A 18 -8.53 -5.95 -10.73
C ASN A 18 -7.27 -5.28 -11.26
N TYR A 19 -6.81 -4.19 -10.65
CA TYR A 19 -5.56 -3.55 -11.02
C TYR A 19 -4.35 -4.48 -10.83
N ILE A 20 -4.28 -5.21 -9.71
CA ILE A 20 -3.24 -6.23 -9.49
C ILE A 20 -3.34 -7.33 -10.54
N LYS A 21 -4.54 -7.82 -10.87
CA LYS A 21 -4.73 -8.83 -11.92
C LYS A 21 -4.24 -8.34 -13.29
N VAL A 22 -4.48 -7.07 -13.64
CA VAL A 22 -3.99 -6.47 -14.89
C VAL A 22 -2.47 -6.43 -14.91
N ILE A 23 -1.83 -5.90 -13.86
CA ILE A 23 -0.36 -5.87 -13.77
C ILE A 23 0.23 -7.27 -13.84
N VAL A 24 -0.39 -8.25 -13.16
CA VAL A 24 0.06 -9.64 -13.19
C VAL A 24 -0.06 -10.22 -14.60
N ARG A 25 -1.16 -9.98 -15.32
CA ARG A 25 -1.33 -10.45 -16.71
C ARG A 25 -0.40 -9.77 -17.71
N GLU A 26 -0.07 -8.50 -17.48
CA GLU A 26 0.81 -7.72 -18.35
C GLU A 26 2.28 -8.10 -18.17
N ARG A 27 2.69 -8.43 -16.93
CA ARG A 27 4.10 -8.72 -16.60
C ARG A 27 4.42 -10.20 -16.48
N VAL A 28 3.46 -11.05 -16.15
CA VAL A 28 3.58 -12.50 -16.25
C VAL A 28 2.92 -12.84 -17.57
N PRO A 29 3.71 -13.18 -18.61
CA PRO A 29 3.12 -13.65 -19.84
C PRO A 29 2.15 -14.78 -19.51
N ILE A 30 0.94 -14.76 -20.07
CA ILE A 30 -0.04 -15.87 -20.00
C ILE A 30 0.48 -17.03 -20.87
N ILE A 31 1.78 -17.33 -20.79
CA ILE A 31 2.46 -18.45 -21.42
C ILE A 31 2.33 -19.67 -20.50
N TYR A 32 2.12 -19.45 -19.20
CA TYR A 32 1.97 -20.50 -18.20
C TYR A 32 0.54 -20.57 -17.68
N ASP A 33 -0.23 -21.51 -18.21
CA ASP A 33 -1.57 -21.86 -17.70
C ASP A 33 -1.54 -22.62 -16.36
N ASP A 34 -0.33 -23.05 -15.94
CA ASP A 34 -0.12 -23.81 -14.71
C ASP A 34 1.08 -23.25 -13.93
N TRP A 35 0.89 -23.04 -12.63
CA TRP A 35 1.91 -22.55 -11.71
C TRP A 35 3.13 -23.48 -11.64
N TRP A 36 2.94 -24.79 -11.80
CA TRP A 36 4.07 -25.74 -11.80
C TRP A 36 5.05 -25.50 -12.94
N LYS A 37 4.55 -25.00 -14.08
CA LYS A 37 5.37 -24.72 -15.28
C LYS A 37 6.15 -23.42 -15.19
N VAL A 38 5.82 -22.54 -14.24
CA VAL A 38 6.52 -21.26 -14.06
C VAL A 38 7.94 -21.52 -13.51
N PRO A 39 9.00 -21.01 -14.16
CA PRO A 39 10.38 -21.09 -13.71
C PRO A 39 10.59 -20.56 -12.27
N LEU A 40 11.54 -21.17 -11.55
CA LEU A 40 11.78 -20.89 -10.14
C LEU A 40 12.24 -19.43 -9.90
N ASP A 41 13.08 -18.90 -10.79
CA ASP A 41 13.59 -17.52 -10.75
C ASP A 41 12.46 -16.47 -10.81
N ILE A 42 11.44 -16.72 -11.64
CA ILE A 42 10.24 -15.88 -11.72
C ILE A 42 9.44 -15.95 -10.41
N LYS A 43 9.29 -17.16 -9.85
CA LYS A 43 8.59 -17.37 -8.56
C LYS A 43 9.30 -16.65 -7.42
N GLU A 44 10.62 -16.72 -7.38
CA GLU A 44 11.44 -16.05 -6.36
C GLU A 44 11.36 -14.53 -6.49
N THR A 45 11.43 -14.00 -7.71
CA THR A 45 11.25 -12.57 -7.98
C THR A 45 9.88 -12.06 -7.49
N LEU A 46 8.81 -12.84 -7.73
CA LEU A 46 7.46 -12.51 -7.23
C LEU A 46 7.39 -12.57 -5.70
N LYS A 47 8.01 -13.56 -5.06
CA LYS A 47 8.08 -13.66 -3.59
C LYS A 47 8.82 -12.47 -2.99
N ALA A 48 9.98 -12.11 -3.53
CA ALA A 48 10.77 -10.96 -3.08
C ALA A 48 9.96 -9.66 -3.21
N LYS A 49 9.31 -9.41 -4.36
CA LYS A 49 8.42 -8.26 -4.54
C LYS A 49 7.27 -8.26 -3.53
N THR A 50 6.66 -9.42 -3.29
CA THR A 50 5.58 -9.56 -2.30
C THR A 50 6.04 -9.21 -0.89
N GLN A 51 7.26 -9.61 -0.50
CA GLN A 51 7.84 -9.20 0.78
C GLN A 51 8.07 -7.70 0.83
N VAL A 52 8.63 -7.09 -0.22
CA VAL A 52 8.81 -5.62 -0.28
C VAL A 52 7.47 -4.90 -0.12
N PHE A 53 6.41 -5.34 -0.80
CA PHE A 53 5.06 -4.78 -0.62
C PHE A 53 4.53 -4.93 0.81
N LYS A 54 4.78 -6.07 1.47
CA LYS A 54 4.42 -6.25 2.89
C LYS A 54 5.15 -5.25 3.78
N TRP A 55 6.46 -5.10 3.61
CA TRP A 55 7.26 -4.15 4.37
C TRP A 55 6.83 -2.70 4.14
N MET A 56 6.57 -2.31 2.88
CA MET A 56 6.02 -0.99 2.56
C MET A 56 4.65 -0.77 3.24
N GLY A 57 3.79 -1.80 3.26
CA GLY A 57 2.51 -1.72 3.97
C GLY A 57 2.66 -1.53 5.48
N ILE A 58 3.61 -2.22 6.11
CA ILE A 58 3.93 -2.07 7.54
C ILE A 58 4.46 -0.65 7.81
N ALA A 59 5.41 -0.18 7.01
CA ALA A 59 5.99 1.15 7.13
C ALA A 59 4.93 2.25 6.97
N LEU A 60 4.04 2.13 5.98
CA LEU A 60 2.95 3.07 5.76
C LEU A 60 1.97 3.08 6.94
N ARG A 61 1.66 1.92 7.52
CA ARG A 61 0.81 1.83 8.71
C ARG A 61 1.47 2.49 9.92
N ALA A 62 2.76 2.23 10.15
CA ALA A 62 3.52 2.85 11.23
C ALA A 62 3.58 4.38 11.08
N PHE A 63 3.83 4.87 9.87
CA PHE A 63 3.80 6.29 9.53
C PHE A 63 2.44 6.92 9.85
N ARG A 64 1.34 6.31 9.40
CA ARG A 64 -0.03 6.82 9.68
C ARG A 64 -0.34 6.85 11.17
N CYS A 65 0.05 5.82 11.92
CA CYS A 65 -0.11 5.79 13.37
C CYS A 65 0.70 6.90 14.07
N LYS A 66 1.97 7.08 13.68
CA LYS A 66 2.81 8.17 14.22
C LYS A 66 2.19 9.53 13.90
N LEU A 67 1.74 9.73 12.66
CA LEU A 67 1.11 10.98 12.22
C LEU A 67 -0.14 11.29 13.04
N ALA A 68 -1.02 10.30 13.19
CA ALA A 68 -2.27 10.44 13.93
C ALA A 68 -2.02 10.74 15.42
N ASN A 69 -1.17 9.97 16.10
CA ASN A 69 -0.98 10.10 17.53
C ASN A 69 -0.13 11.32 17.93
N LYS A 70 0.88 11.68 17.13
CA LYS A 70 1.82 12.74 17.50
C LYS A 70 1.37 14.13 17.01
N TYR A 71 0.65 14.19 15.88
CA TYR A 71 0.34 15.46 15.24
C TYR A 71 -1.16 15.73 15.14
N ILE A 72 -2.00 14.74 14.83
CA ILE A 72 -3.44 14.96 14.62
C ILE A 72 -4.20 15.00 15.95
N LEU A 73 -4.11 13.96 16.78
CA LEU A 73 -4.85 13.85 18.04
C LEU A 73 -4.57 15.03 19.00
N PRO A 74 -3.32 15.45 19.23
CA PRO A 74 -3.04 16.58 20.12
C PRO A 74 -3.57 17.93 19.60
N ASN A 75 -3.72 18.05 18.27
CA ASN A 75 -4.17 19.27 17.62
C ASN A 75 -5.62 19.18 17.12
N ALA A 76 -6.41 18.22 17.61
CA ALA A 76 -7.78 18.00 17.14
C ALA A 76 -8.66 19.26 17.25
N ASN A 77 -8.42 20.10 18.27
CA ASN A 77 -9.15 21.33 18.51
C ASN A 77 -8.59 22.54 17.72
N ASN A 78 -7.39 22.42 17.14
CA ASN A 78 -6.76 23.49 16.38
C ASN A 78 -6.49 23.05 14.93
N LEU A 79 -7.55 23.07 14.11
CA LEU A 79 -7.49 22.67 12.71
C LEU A 79 -6.53 23.55 11.87
N SER A 80 -6.24 24.78 12.31
CA SER A 80 -5.33 25.68 11.60
C SER A 80 -3.89 25.17 11.58
N SER A 81 -3.45 24.49 12.64
CA SER A 81 -2.10 23.92 12.72
C SER A 81 -1.94 22.66 11.86
N LEU A 82 -3.04 22.02 11.47
CA LEU A 82 -3.04 20.81 10.62
C LEU A 82 -3.05 21.12 9.12
N LYS A 83 -3.17 22.39 8.71
CA LYS A 83 -3.15 22.77 7.29
C LYS A 83 -1.81 22.50 6.61
N LYS A 84 -0.72 22.52 7.38
CA LYS A 84 0.64 22.26 6.90
C LYS A 84 1.12 20.91 7.40
N PRO A 85 1.89 20.16 6.59
CA PRO A 85 2.55 18.96 7.09
C PRO A 85 3.52 19.32 8.23
N PRO A 86 3.80 18.38 9.15
CA PRO A 86 4.86 18.56 10.12
C PRO A 86 6.20 18.84 9.44
N LEU A 87 7.08 19.62 10.09
CA LEU A 87 8.45 19.93 9.60
C LEU A 87 9.22 18.68 9.14
N GLU A 88 9.10 17.57 9.87
CA GLU A 88 9.73 16.28 9.52
C GLU A 88 9.28 15.74 8.15
N TYR A 89 8.12 16.16 7.65
CA TYR A 89 7.48 15.66 6.43
C TYR A 89 7.16 16.78 5.42
N GLU A 90 7.76 17.95 5.57
CA GLU A 90 7.51 19.11 4.70
C GLU A 90 7.90 18.83 3.23
N GLY A 91 8.87 17.93 3.01
CA GLY A 91 9.28 17.50 1.67
C GLY A 91 8.26 16.62 0.93
N ILE A 92 7.22 16.12 1.60
CA ILE A 92 6.18 15.31 0.96
C ILE A 92 5.19 16.27 0.27
N ARG A 93 5.38 16.43 -1.04
CA ARG A 93 4.47 17.22 -1.89
C ARG A 93 3.20 16.43 -2.15
N LYS A 94 2.08 17.15 -2.32
CA LYS A 94 0.89 16.56 -2.92
C LYS A 94 1.17 16.37 -4.41
N GLU A 95 0.78 15.22 -4.96
CA GLU A 95 0.61 15.08 -6.41
C GLU A 95 -0.55 15.97 -6.86
N ASP A 96 -0.36 16.64 -8.00
CA ASP A 96 -1.34 17.51 -8.66
C ASP A 96 -2.53 16.73 -9.24
#